data_AF-A0A8J6BLT4-F1
#
_entry.id   AF-A0A8J6BLT4-F1
#
_cell.length_a   1.000
_cell.length_b   1.000
_cell.length_c   1.000
_cell.angle_alpha   90.00
_cell.angle_beta   90.00
_cell.angle_gamma   90.00
#
_symmetry.space_group_name_H-M   'P 1'
#
loop_
_entity.id
_entity.type
_entity.pdbx_description
1 polymer ?
#
loop_
_entity_poly.entity_id
_entity_poly.type
_entity_poly.pdbx_seq_one_letter_code
_entity_poly.pdbx_strand_id
1 'polypeptide(L)'
;MQSILFQFDIQGFFCFSPPSGFVSWRETSKGSWYVETLDDVLDQSAEKLDLQTMLVMVADRVSVRGTYKQIPGVFNFLRKRFFFRTD
;
A
#
# COMPACT_ATOMS: atom_id res chain seq x y z
N MET A 1 -12.04 -14.21 4.16
CA MET A 1 -11.48 -12.85 4.23
C MET A 1 -11.52 -12.40 5.68
N GLN A 2 -10.42 -11.85 6.20
CA GLN A 2 -10.33 -11.37 7.58
C GLN A 2 -10.00 -9.88 7.55
N SER A 3 -10.77 -9.06 8.28
CA SER A 3 -10.31 -7.74 8.69
C SER A 3 -9.35 -7.92 9.83
N ILE A 4 -8.25 -7.17 9.79
CA ILE A 4 -7.42 -7.00 10.96
C ILE A 4 -7.34 -5.49 11.21
N LEU A 5 -7.51 -5.11 12.47
CA LEU A 5 -7.17 -3.78 12.97
C LEU A 5 -5.65 -3.68 12.99
N PHE A 6 -5.04 -3.62 11.81
CA PHE A 6 -3.64 -3.29 11.65
C PHE A 6 -3.54 -1.79 11.44
N GLN A 7 -3.25 -1.09 12.54
CA GLN A 7 -2.53 0.17 12.51
C GLN A 7 -1.06 -0.16 12.23
N PHE A 8 -0.73 -0.54 10.99
CA PHE A 8 0.65 -0.73 10.58
C PHE A 8 0.98 0.19 9.41
N ASP A 9 1.76 1.20 9.78
CA ASP A 9 2.61 2.07 8.99
C ASP A 9 3.08 1.46 7.66
N ILE A 10 2.63 2.03 6.55
CA ILE A 10 3.39 1.99 5.28
C ILE A 10 3.59 3.42 4.77
N GLN A 11 4.29 4.17 5.61
CA GLN A 11 5.50 4.90 5.26
C GLN A 11 6.26 5.07 6.57
N GLY A 12 7.59 5.06 6.53
CA GLY A 12 8.34 5.42 7.74
C GLY A 12 7.76 6.72 8.32
N PHE A 13 7.54 6.72 9.64
CA PHE A 13 6.97 7.75 10.51
C PHE A 13 5.51 7.53 10.99
N PHE A 14 5.44 6.93 12.19
CA PHE A 14 4.45 7.14 13.26
C PHE A 14 2.97 7.26 12.84
N CYS A 15 2.20 6.19 13.02
CA CYS A 15 0.74 6.31 13.07
C CYS A 15 0.24 6.53 14.51
N PHE A 16 -0.10 7.77 14.84
CA PHE A 16 -1.04 8.08 15.94
C PHE A 16 -2.40 7.43 15.66
N SER A 17 -3.02 6.86 16.69
CA SER A 17 -4.36 6.25 16.64
C SER A 17 -5.39 7.22 16.02
N PRO A 18 -5.96 6.96 14.83
CA PRO A 18 -7.14 7.67 14.41
C PRO A 18 -8.34 7.16 15.24
N PRO A 19 -9.38 7.98 15.43
CA PRO A 19 -10.61 7.49 16.04
C PRO A 19 -11.18 6.38 15.15
N SER A 20 -11.47 5.23 15.76
CA SER A 20 -11.95 3.97 15.19
C SER A 20 -12.71 4.08 13.85
N GLY A 21 -12.28 3.35 12.82
CA GLY A 21 -13.08 3.21 11.59
C GLY A 21 -12.40 2.58 10.37
N PHE A 22 -11.06 2.49 10.33
CA PHE A 22 -10.33 1.96 9.18
C PHE A 22 -9.70 0.60 9.49
N VAL A 23 -9.83 -0.35 8.57
CA VAL A 23 -9.28 -1.71 8.69
C VAL A 23 -8.46 -2.06 7.46
N SER A 24 -7.50 -2.96 7.65
CA SER A 24 -6.75 -3.57 6.56
C SER A 24 -7.30 -4.96 6.27
N TRP A 25 -7.47 -5.29 5.00
CA TRP A 25 -8.03 -6.57 4.57
C TRP A 25 -6.95 -7.57 4.16
N ARG A 26 -7.23 -8.84 4.48
CA ARG A 26 -6.39 -9.98 4.15
C ARG A 26 -7.23 -11.17 3.71
N GLU A 27 -6.65 -11.92 2.78
CA GLU A 27 -7.03 -13.30 2.48
C GLU A 27 -6.11 -14.27 3.23
N THR A 28 -6.69 -15.27 3.90
CA THR A 28 -5.93 -16.25 4.68
C THR A 28 -4.95 -17.06 3.83
N SER A 29 -5.27 -17.28 2.56
CA SER A 29 -4.41 -18.02 1.62
C SER A 29 -3.34 -17.16 0.96
N LYS A 30 -3.61 -15.88 0.67
CA LYS A 30 -2.73 -15.01 -0.15
C LYS A 30 -2.01 -13.93 0.62
N GLY A 31 -2.58 -13.46 1.73
CA GLY A 31 -1.99 -12.40 2.52
C GLY A 31 -2.79 -11.09 2.50
N SER A 32 -2.10 -10.00 2.86
CA SER A 32 -2.68 -8.67 2.91
C SER A 32 -2.95 -8.17 1.50
N TRP A 33 -4.14 -7.62 1.27
CA TRP A 33 -4.48 -7.01 -0.01
C TRP A 33 -3.49 -5.94 -0.41
N TYR A 34 -3.03 -5.12 0.55
CA TYR A 34 -2.05 -4.07 0.26
C TYR A 34 -0.70 -4.65 -0.16
N VAL A 35 -0.18 -5.61 0.60
CA VAL A 35 1.17 -6.16 0.37
C VAL A 35 1.23 -6.93 -0.95
N GLU A 36 0.21 -7.75 -1.24
CA GLU A 36 0.09 -8.45 -2.53
C GLU A 36 0.03 -7.45 -3.69
N THR A 37 -0.77 -6.39 -3.57
CA THR A 37 -0.88 -5.37 -4.62
C THR A 37 0.41 -4.58 -4.79
N LEU A 38 1.13 -4.31 -3.69
CA LEU A 38 2.43 -3.63 -3.73
C LEU A 38 3.47 -4.49 -4.44
N ASP A 39 3.54 -5.78 -4.13
CA ASP A 39 4.43 -6.74 -4.78
C ASP A 39 4.18 -6.78 -6.30
N ASP A 40 2.92 -6.92 -6.71
CA ASP A 40 2.52 -6.90 -8.13
C ASP A 40 2.91 -5.60 -8.85
N VAL A 41 2.75 -4.44 -8.19
CA VAL A 41 3.11 -3.15 -8.78
C VAL A 41 4.62 -3.00 -8.92
N LEU A 42 5.38 -3.44 -7.91
CA LEU A 42 6.85 -3.41 -7.96
C LEU A 42 7.36 -4.28 -9.09
N ASP A 43 6.88 -5.52 -9.22
CA ASP A 43 7.26 -6.43 -10.30
C ASP A 43 7.01 -5.83 -11.70
N GLN A 44 5.85 -5.16 -11.87
CA GLN A 44 5.48 -4.58 -13.17
C GLN A 44 6.18 -3.25 -13.50
N SER A 45 6.57 -2.48 -12.48
CA SER A 45 6.83 -1.03 -12.66
C SER A 45 8.15 -0.53 -12.08
N ALA A 46 8.87 -1.33 -11.28
CA ALA A 46 10.08 -0.87 -10.58
C ALA A 46 11.19 -0.40 -11.54
N GLU A 47 11.27 -0.96 -12.74
CA GLU A 47 12.25 -0.57 -13.76
C GLU A 47 11.98 0.80 -14.39
N LYS A 48 10.72 1.28 -14.36
CA LYS A 48 10.27 2.41 -15.20
C LYS A 48 9.71 3.58 -14.40
N LEU A 49 9.13 3.32 -13.23
CA LEU A 49 8.40 4.31 -12.44
C LEU A 49 9.10 4.57 -11.11
N ASP A 50 8.92 5.78 -10.60
CA ASP A 50 9.38 6.11 -9.25
C ASP A 50 8.44 5.55 -8.18
N LEU A 51 8.96 5.40 -6.96
CA LEU A 51 8.22 4.86 -5.81
C LEU A 51 6.93 5.61 -5.52
N GLN A 52 6.88 6.94 -5.65
CA GLN A 52 5.67 7.69 -5.35
C GLN A 52 4.57 7.38 -6.37
N THR A 53 4.92 7.32 -7.65
CA THR A 53 4.00 6.89 -8.71
C THR A 53 3.48 5.47 -8.45
N MET A 54 4.35 4.53 -8.09
CA MET A 54 3.94 3.17 -7.76
C MET A 54 3.01 3.09 -6.53
N LEU A 55 3.27 3.87 -5.48
CA LEU A 55 2.40 3.90 -4.31
C LEU A 55 1.00 4.48 -4.63
N VAL A 56 0.90 5.43 -5.56
CA VAL A 56 -0.39 5.92 -6.07
C VAL A 56 -1.14 4.80 -6.81
N MET A 57 -0.44 4.00 -7.63
CA MET A 57 -1.05 2.85 -8.31
C MET A 57 -1.55 1.80 -7.31
N VAL A 58 -0.80 1.53 -6.24
CA VAL A 58 -1.24 0.61 -5.18
C VAL A 58 -2.48 1.15 -4.47
N ALA A 59 -2.51 2.44 -4.13
CA ALA A 59 -3.66 3.06 -3.49
C ALA A 59 -4.93 2.95 -4.35
N ASP A 60 -4.81 3.24 -5.65
CA ASP A 60 -5.91 3.10 -6.62
C ASP A 60 -6.41 1.65 -6.68
N ARG A 61 -5.52 0.70 -6.95
CA ARG A 61 -5.84 -0.74 -7.06
C ARG A 61 -6.50 -1.29 -5.79
N VAL A 62 -6.00 -0.94 -4.60
CA VAL A 62 -6.57 -1.40 -3.33
C VAL A 62 -7.93 -0.75 -3.05
N SER A 63 -8.13 0.52 -3.43
CA SER A 63 -9.38 1.26 -3.18
C SER A 63 -10.60 0.70 -3.93
N VAL A 64 -10.36 0.08 -5.07
CA VAL A 64 -11.37 -0.57 -5.91
C VAL A 64 -11.42 -2.09 -5.75
N ARG A 65 -10.56 -2.66 -4.88
CA ARG A 65 -10.43 -4.11 -4.72
C ARG A 65 -11.59 -4.68 -3.90
N GLY A 66 -12.32 -5.61 -4.51
CA GLY A 66 -13.35 -6.41 -3.84
C GLY A 66 -14.53 -5.59 -3.30
N THR A 67 -15.33 -6.24 -2.45
CA THR A 67 -16.55 -5.63 -1.88
C THR A 67 -16.24 -4.69 -0.71
N TYR A 68 -15.09 -4.86 -0.05
CA TYR A 68 -14.74 -4.16 1.17
C TYR A 68 -13.81 -3.00 0.90
N LYS A 69 -14.04 -1.88 1.59
CA LYS A 69 -13.28 -0.65 1.36
C LYS A 69 -12.01 -0.66 2.19
N GLN A 70 -10.88 -0.36 1.53
CA GLN A 70 -9.61 -0.01 2.15
C GLN A 70 -8.97 1.07 1.28
N ILE A 71 -8.59 2.19 1.88
CA ILE A 71 -8.02 3.33 1.17
C ILE A 71 -6.61 3.56 1.74
N PRO A 72 -5.55 3.11 1.05
CA PRO A 72 -4.19 3.37 1.48
C PRO A 72 -3.86 4.86 1.37
N GLY A 73 -3.35 5.45 2.45
CA GLY A 73 -2.78 6.79 2.44
C GLY A 73 -1.32 6.76 2.01
N VAL A 74 -0.86 7.84 1.35
CA VAL A 74 0.53 8.02 0.94
C VAL A 74 1.01 9.39 1.44
N PHE A 75 1.82 9.40 2.48
CA PHE A 75 2.53 10.54 3.07
C PHE A 75 4.04 10.27 3.14
N ASN A 76 4.85 11.07 2.44
CA ASN A 76 6.30 10.91 2.46
C ASN A 76 7.03 12.27 2.45
N PHE A 77 8.28 12.25 2.90
CA PHE A 77 9.18 13.41 2.92
C PHE A 77 10.27 13.32 1.84
N LEU A 78 10.02 12.59 0.75
CA LEU A 78 11.00 12.46 -0.32
C LEU A 78 11.23 13.82 -1.00
N ARG A 79 12.48 14.23 -1.11
CA ARG A 79 12.88 15.47 -1.81
C ARG A 79 13.29 15.23 -3.26
N LYS A 80 13.33 13.98 -3.70
CA LYS A 80 13.70 13.53 -5.05
C LYS A 80 12.86 12.32 -5.41
N ARG A 81 12.67 12.12 -6.72
CA ARG A 81 12.08 10.88 -7.24
C ARG A 81 12.98 9.70 -6.89
N PHE A 82 12.41 8.68 -6.28
CA PHE A 82 13.10 7.45 -5.90
C PHE A 82 12.83 6.40 -6.96
N PHE A 83 13.87 6.01 -7.70
CA PHE A 83 13.81 4.92 -8.68
C PHE A 83 14.56 3.71 -8.13
N PHE A 84 14.04 2.52 -8.40
CA PHE A 84 14.74 1.29 -8.08
C PHE A 84 15.84 1.04 -9.12
N ARG A 85 16.98 0.51 -8.68
CA ARG A 85 17.97 -0.05 -9.59
C ARG A 85 17.62 -1.52 -9.77
N THR A 86 17.24 -1.87 -10.97
CA THR A 86 17.06 -3.25 -11.42
C THR A 86 18.30 -3.62 -12.23
N ASP A 87 18.86 -4.80 -11.98
CA ASP A 87 20.09 -5.29 -12.61
C ASP A 87 19.80 -6.03 -13.93
#